data_AF-A0A6L8V6L6-F1
#
_entry.id   AF-A0A6L8V6L6-F1
#
_cell.length_a   1.000
_cell.length_b   1.000
_cell.length_c   1.000
_cell.angle_alpha   90.00
_cell.angle_beta   90.00
_cell.angle_gamma   90.00
#
_symmetry.space_group_name_H-M   'P 1'
#
loop_
_entity.id
_entity.type
_entity.pdbx_description
1 polymer ?
#
loop_
_entity_poly.entity_id
_entity_poly.type
_entity_poly.pdbx_seq_one_letter_code
_entity_poly.pdbx_strand_id
1 'polypeptide(L)'
;MKYQFCQYVTIVDMNEEILSEVLFEHGEYESNALSIGSSALIYELGLKQFEVVYDKREGKIARNKIVDIEIDLIKQPTVTKVYLEPVRLIVGQHDIGEVE
;
A
#
# COMPACT_ATOMS: atom_id res chain seq x y z
N MET A 1 8.54 -17.06 6.01
CA MET A 1 7.46 -16.63 6.93
C MET A 1 6.40 -15.93 6.09
N LYS A 2 5.14 -15.98 6.50
CA LYS A 2 4.05 -15.28 5.81
C LYS A 2 3.91 -13.88 6.40
N TYR A 3 3.93 -12.86 5.55
CA TYR A 3 3.81 -11.46 5.96
C TYR A 3 2.64 -10.82 5.23
N GLN A 4 1.81 -10.08 5.97
CA GLN A 4 0.78 -9.24 5.40
C GLN A 4 1.39 -7.88 5.08
N PHE A 5 1.43 -7.49 3.81
CA PHE A 5 1.94 -6.18 3.42
C PHE A 5 0.82 -5.15 3.43
N CYS A 6 1.09 -4.00 4.04
CA CYS A 6 0.15 -2.91 4.20
C CYS A 6 0.81 -1.57 3.83
N GLN A 7 0.01 -0.62 3.39
CA GLN A 7 0.44 0.75 3.12
C GLN A 7 -0.64 1.72 3.56
N TYR A 8 -0.27 2.75 4.32
CA TYR A 8 -1.18 3.84 4.63
C TYR A 8 -1.34 4.73 3.39
N VAL A 9 -2.58 4.99 3.01
CA VAL A 9 -2.92 5.77 1.83
C VAL A 9 -3.81 6.94 2.24
N THR A 10 -3.33 8.15 2.00
CA THR A 10 -4.10 9.38 2.21
C THR A 10 -4.65 9.84 0.87
N ILE A 11 -5.98 9.87 0.75
CA ILE A 11 -6.68 10.38 -0.42
C ILE A 11 -6.98 11.85 -0.19
N VAL A 12 -6.56 12.70 -1.12
CA VAL A 12 -6.76 14.15 -1.05
C VAL A 12 -7.37 14.71 -2.32
N ASP A 13 -7.98 15.89 -2.22
CA ASP A 13 -8.39 16.66 -3.37
C ASP A 13 -7.23 17.47 -3.99
N MET A 14 -7.52 18.23 -5.05
CA MET A 14 -6.54 19.09 -5.73
C MET A 14 -6.09 20.30 -4.89
N ASN A 15 -6.78 20.63 -3.80
CA ASN A 15 -6.44 21.70 -2.87
C ASN A 15 -5.72 21.18 -1.61
N GLU A 16 -5.28 19.92 -1.64
CA GLU A 16 -4.60 19.26 -0.53
C GLU A 16 -5.49 18.94 0.68
N GLU A 17 -6.81 19.05 0.58
CA GLU A 17 -7.74 18.66 1.63
C GLU A 17 -7.83 17.14 1.75
N ILE A 18 -7.73 16.61 2.98
CA ILE A 18 -7.85 15.17 3.24
C ILE A 18 -9.30 14.75 3.08
N LEU A 19 -9.54 13.85 2.13
CA LEU A 19 -10.85 13.25 1.89
C LEU A 19 -11.02 11.94 2.66
N SER A 20 -9.95 11.14 2.73
CA SER A 20 -9.97 9.84 3.41
C SER A 20 -8.56 9.36 3.73
N GLU A 21 -8.45 8.51 4.75
CA GLU A 21 -7.25 7.76 5.09
C GLU A 21 -7.61 6.28 5.19
N VAL A 22 -6.91 5.44 4.43
CA VAL A 22 -7.18 4.00 4.38
C VAL A 22 -5.91 3.21 4.55
N LEU A 23 -6.02 2.05 5.19
CA LEU A 23 -4.95 1.05 5.19
C LEU A 23 -5.16 0.11 4.01
N PHE A 24 -4.34 0.25 2.98
CA PHE A 24 -4.38 -0.63 1.82
C PHE A 24 -3.62 -1.93 2.13
N GLU A 25 -4.28 -3.07 1.92
CA GLU A 25 -3.70 -4.39 2.12
C GLU A 25 -3.23 -4.95 0.77
N HIS A 26 -1.91 -5.04 0.59
CA HIS A 26 -1.33 -5.60 -0.64
C HIS A 26 -1.55 -7.11 -0.75
N GLY A 27 -1.69 -7.78 0.39
CA GLY A 27 -1.89 -9.21 0.52
C GLY A 27 -0.81 -9.89 1.35
N GLU A 28 -0.92 -11.21 1.43
CA GLU A 28 0.04 -12.07 2.14
C GLU A 28 1.09 -12.64 1.19
N TYR A 29 2.36 -12.47 1.54
CA TYR A 29 3.48 -12.99 0.76
C TYR A 29 4.43 -13.81 1.63
N GLU A 30 4.95 -14.89 1.07
CA GLU A 30 6.04 -15.63 1.69
C GLU A 30 7.37 -14.99 1.35
N SER A 31 8.17 -14.70 2.37
CA SER A 31 9.52 -14.19 2.21
C SER A 31 10.46 -14.69 3.30
N ASN A 32 11.75 -14.50 3.08
CA ASN A 32 12.80 -14.64 4.09
C ASN A 32 12.65 -13.54 5.16
N ALA A 33 13.59 -13.45 6.10
CA ALA A 33 13.59 -12.38 7.10
C ALA A 33 13.61 -10.99 6.41
N LEU A 34 12.59 -10.19 6.70
CA LEU A 34 12.50 -8.79 6.26
C LEU A 34 13.17 -7.89 7.30
N SER A 35 13.68 -6.75 6.85
CA SER A 35 14.24 -5.73 7.73
C SER A 35 13.70 -4.35 7.39
N ILE A 36 13.51 -3.54 8.42
CA ILE A 36 13.23 -2.11 8.25
C ILE A 36 14.39 -1.49 7.45
N GLY A 37 14.05 -0.70 6.43
CA GLY A 37 15.03 -0.13 5.50
C GLY A 37 15.22 -0.93 4.20
N SER A 38 14.76 -2.18 4.13
CA SER A 38 14.60 -2.90 2.86
C SER A 38 13.48 -2.27 2.01
N SER A 39 13.36 -2.69 0.76
CA SER A 39 12.28 -2.22 -0.13
C SER A 39 11.56 -3.35 -0.83
N ALA A 40 10.26 -3.16 -1.04
CA ALA A 40 9.41 -4.01 -1.85
C ALA A 40 9.14 -3.33 -3.20
N LEU A 41 9.01 -4.14 -4.26
CA LEU A 41 8.53 -3.70 -5.57
C LEU A 41 7.08 -4.15 -5.71
N ILE A 42 6.19 -3.18 -5.94
CA ILE A 42 4.76 -3.40 -6.11
C ILE A 42 4.23 -2.53 -7.25
N TYR A 43 3.03 -2.81 -7.74
CA TYR A 43 2.37 -1.85 -8.63
C TYR A 43 2.09 -0.54 -7.88
N GLU A 44 2.18 0.59 -8.58
CA GLU A 44 1.72 1.87 -8.06
C GLU A 44 0.24 1.78 -7.63
N LEU A 45 -0.13 2.55 -6.63
CA LEU A 45 -1.54 2.68 -6.23
C LEU A 45 -2.17 3.83 -7.02
N GLY A 46 -3.41 3.62 -7.44
CA GLY A 46 -4.26 4.60 -8.09
C GLY A 46 -5.64 4.62 -7.45
N LEU A 47 -6.50 5.47 -7.99
CA LEU A 47 -7.88 5.64 -7.54
C LEU A 47 -8.84 5.19 -8.63
N LYS A 48 -9.78 4.31 -8.28
CA LYS A 48 -10.98 4.07 -9.05
C LYS A 48 -12.14 4.70 -8.30
N GLN A 49 -12.57 5.89 -8.73
CA GLN A 49 -13.43 6.78 -7.94
C GLN A 49 -12.74 7.16 -6.61
N PHE A 50 -13.13 6.57 -5.48
CA PHE A 50 -12.50 6.78 -4.17
C PHE A 50 -11.90 5.48 -3.60
N GLU A 51 -11.90 4.40 -4.38
CA GLU A 51 -11.30 3.13 -3.99
C GLU A 51 -9.83 3.11 -4.41
N VAL A 52 -8.96 2.75 -3.46
CA VAL A 52 -7.54 2.55 -3.74
C VAL A 52 -7.37 1.19 -4.42
N VAL A 53 -6.69 1.20 -5.55
CA VAL A 53 -6.51 0.04 -6.42
C VAL A 53 -5.10 0.02 -7.00
N TYR A 54 -4.67 -1.12 -7.53
CA TYR A 54 -3.41 -1.19 -8.26
C TYR A 54 -3.52 -0.57 -9.64
N ASP A 55 -2.60 0.32 -9.97
CA ASP A 55 -2.36 0.79 -11.33
C ASP A 55 -1.47 -0.24 -12.07
N LYS A 56 -2.12 -1.12 -12.85
CA LYS A 56 -1.45 -2.18 -13.60
C LYS A 56 -1.02 -1.76 -15.01
N ARG A 57 -1.06 -0.47 -15.34
CA ARG A 57 -0.58 0.04 -16.65
C ARG A 57 0.93 -0.23 -16.79
N GLU A 58 1.39 -0.36 -18.02
CA GLU A 58 2.79 -0.71 -18.29
C GLU A 58 3.76 0.29 -17.64
N GLY A 59 4.78 -0.21 -16.94
CA GLY A 59 5.79 0.62 -16.27
C GLY A 59 5.39 1.16 -14.89
N LYS A 60 4.16 0.90 -14.41
CA LYS A 60 3.65 1.38 -13.11
C LYS A 60 4.08 0.51 -11.93
N ILE A 61 5.39 0.32 -11.77
CA ILE A 61 5.99 -0.39 -10.63
C ILE A 61 6.72 0.62 -9.75
N ALA A 62 6.37 0.64 -8.47
CA ALA A 62 7.01 1.48 -7.46
C ALA A 62 7.87 0.67 -6.49
N ARG A 63 9.03 1.23 -6.16
CA ARG A 63 9.89 0.76 -5.07
C ARG A 63 9.48 1.47 -3.79
N ASN A 64 8.96 0.72 -2.82
CA ASN A 64 8.50 1.24 -1.55
C ASN A 64 9.38 0.73 -0.41
N LYS A 65 9.85 1.63 0.46
CA LYS A 65 10.61 1.29 1.66
C LYS A 65 9.72 0.62 2.70
N ILE A 66 10.22 -0.44 3.33
CA ILE A 66 9.64 -1.00 4.55
C ILE A 66 10.05 -0.10 5.71
N VAL A 67 9.05 0.54 6.32
CA VAL A 67 9.27 1.51 7.41
C VAL A 67 8.96 0.94 8.78
N ASP A 68 8.09 -0.07 8.85
CA ASP A 68 7.72 -0.70 10.11
C ASP A 68 7.33 -2.18 9.92
N ILE A 69 7.43 -2.95 11.00
CA ILE A 69 7.02 -4.36 11.08
C ILE A 69 6.30 -4.57 12.41
N GLU A 70 5.01 -4.88 12.34
CA GLU A 70 4.15 -5.16 13.49
C GLU A 70 3.97 -6.68 13.64
N ILE A 71 4.12 -7.19 14.87
CA ILE A 71 3.85 -8.59 15.19
C ILE A 71 2.67 -8.62 16.17
N ASP A 72 1.53 -9.17 15.74
CA ASP A 72 0.36 -9.35 16.61
C ASP A 72 0.58 -10.59 17.49
N LEU A 73 0.95 -10.35 18.75
CA LEU A 73 1.15 -11.39 19.77
C LEU A 73 -0.14 -11.79 20.50
N ILE A 74 -1.26 -11.09 20.24
CA ILE A 74 -2.55 -11.36 20.89
C ILE A 74 -3.32 -12.42 20.09
N LYS A 75 -3.30 -12.35 18.76
CA LYS A 75 -3.98 -13.29 17.87
C LYS A 75 -3.12 -14.50 17.54
N GLN A 76 -3.77 -15.66 17.42
CA GLN A 76 -3.15 -16.89 16.91
C GLN A 76 -3.90 -17.42 15.68
N PRO A 77 -3.18 -17.82 14.60
CA PRO A 77 -1.72 -17.77 14.46
C PRO A 77 -1.18 -16.33 14.44
N THR A 78 0.06 -16.14 14.88
CA THR A 78 0.72 -14.82 14.88
C THR A 78 0.74 -14.24 13.47
N VAL A 79 0.18 -13.04 13.32
CA VAL A 79 0.21 -12.29 12.06
C VAL A 79 1.33 -11.27 12.14
N THR A 80 2.24 -11.30 11.16
CA THR A 80 3.25 -10.26 11.01
C THR A 80 2.84 -9.34 9.88
N LYS A 81 2.58 -8.07 10.19
CA LYS A 81 2.31 -7.04 9.19
C LYS A 81 3.58 -6.26 8.89
N VAL A 82 3.73 -5.90 7.63
CA VAL A 82 4.85 -5.13 7.12
C VAL A 82 4.28 -3.87 6.51
N TYR A 83 4.71 -2.72 7.04
CA TYR A 83 4.24 -1.43 6.58
C TYR A 83 5.24 -0.82 5.62
N LEU A 84 4.73 -0.51 4.42
CA LEU A 84 5.41 0.28 3.42
C LEU A 84 5.29 1.76 3.76
N GLU A 85 6.20 2.57 3.22
CA GLU A 85 6.14 4.02 3.36
C GLU A 85 4.78 4.56 2.87
N PRO A 86 4.17 5.52 3.60
CA PRO A 86 2.84 6.01 3.28
C PRO A 86 2.84 6.71 1.92
N VAL A 87 1.70 6.66 1.23
CA VAL A 87 1.51 7.32 -0.06
C VAL A 87 0.29 8.24 -0.04
N ARG A 88 0.38 9.32 -0.80
CA ARG A 88 -0.70 10.28 -0.98
C ARG A 88 -1.24 10.16 -2.40
N LEU A 89 -2.54 9.93 -2.54
CA LEU A 89 -3.24 9.88 -3.82
C LEU A 89 -4.13 11.11 -3.97
N ILE A 90 -3.96 11.82 -5.07
CA ILE A 90 -4.69 13.04 -5.40
C ILE A 90 -5.79 12.68 -6.41
N VAL A 91 -7.05 12.92 -6.03
CA VAL A 91 -8.23 12.72 -6.90
C VAL A 91 -8.06 13.53 -8.19
N GLY A 92 -8.33 12.90 -9.33
CA GLY A 92 -8.15 13.49 -10.66
C GLY A 92 -6.75 13.34 -11.25
N GLN A 93 -5.69 13.22 -10.43
CA GLN A 93 -4.33 12.93 -10.91
C GLN A 93 -4.00 11.44 -10.91
N HIS A 94 -4.44 10.74 -9.86
CA HIS A 94 -4.17 9.32 -9.67
C HIS A 94 -5.34 8.44 -10.13
N ASP A 95 -6.33 9.04 -10.79
CA ASP A 95 -7.48 8.31 -11.29
C ASP A 95 -7.05 7.33 -12.39
N ILE A 96 -7.30 6.06 -12.14
CA ILE A 96 -7.28 5.02 -13.15
C ILE A 96 -8.74 4.82 -13.55
N GLY A 97 -9.09 5.10 -14.81
CA GLY A 97 -10.48 5.04 -15.28
C GLY A 97 -11.12 3.65 -15.16
N GLU A 98 -12.16 3.36 -15.95
CA GLU A 98 -12.62 1.98 -16.13
C GLU A 98 -11.61 1.18 -16.94
N VAL A 99 -10.51 0.78 -16.30
CA VAL A 99 -9.59 -0.20 -16.86
C VAL A 99 -9.98 -1.54 -16.26
N GLU A 100 -10.44 -2.46 -17.13
CA GLU A 100 -10.80 -3.85 -16.84
C GLU A 100 -9.61 -4.66 -16.28
#